data_AF-A0A519YJT9-F1
#
_entry.id   AF-A0A519YJT9-F1
#
_cell.length_a   1.000
_cell.length_b   1.000
_cell.length_c   1.000
_cell.angle_alpha   90.00
_cell.angle_beta   90.00
_cell.angle_gamma   90.00
#
_symmetry.space_group_name_H-M   'P 1'
#
loop_
_entity.id
_entity.type
_entity.pdbx_description
1 polymer ?
#
loop_
_entity_poly.entity_id
_entity_poly.type
_entity_poly.pdbx_seq_one_letter_code
_entity_poly.pdbx_strand_id
1 'polypeptide(L)'
;MMLLLRFGSRLAVLVVLLLAGACTRKTVSFNSKLDQPLLAGAPAPGDTLTTTGKKNPKLSIAGHKAVLTKAEERAAKDAEKAEQRKSKTPKKKKLFLGERTKKGYYKTGTGKSQEIVIFYYLKTFKQPNPMAPAAFYYNPRKHKIFAANGELDPGADKVLHGPFK
;
A
#
# COMPACT_ATOMS: atom_id res chain seq x y z
N MET A 1 -38.45 -46.49 20.34
CA MET A 1 -38.78 -45.30 19.52
C MET A 1 -39.49 -44.28 20.39
N MET A 2 -38.81 -43.24 20.90
CA MET A 2 -39.42 -41.99 21.44
C MET A 2 -38.37 -41.08 22.09
N LEU A 3 -37.34 -40.65 21.36
CA LEU A 3 -36.38 -39.66 21.89
C LEU A 3 -35.91 -38.64 20.85
N LEU A 4 -36.78 -38.25 19.90
CA LEU A 4 -36.39 -37.33 18.81
C LEU A 4 -37.23 -36.04 18.71
N LEU A 5 -38.26 -35.84 19.54
CA LEU A 5 -39.17 -34.68 19.39
C LEU A 5 -38.92 -33.50 20.35
N ARG A 6 -37.94 -33.55 21.25
CA ARG A 6 -37.73 -32.47 22.25
C ARG A 6 -36.70 -31.39 21.87
N PHE A 7 -35.87 -31.61 20.85
CA PHE A 7 -34.84 -30.66 20.43
C PHE A 7 -35.22 -29.75 19.25
N GLY A 8 -36.26 -30.09 18.49
CA GLY A 8 -36.65 -29.36 17.28
C GLY A 8 -37.13 -27.93 17.54
N SER A 9 -37.89 -27.71 18.62
CA SER A 9 -38.42 -26.37 18.94
C SER A 9 -37.34 -25.36 19.32
N ARG A 10 -36.29 -25.79 20.06
CA ARG A 10 -35.17 -24.91 20.43
C ARG A 10 -34.28 -24.57 19.24
N LEU A 11 -34.07 -25.53 18.33
CA LEU A 11 -33.32 -25.30 17.09
C LEU A 11 -34.10 -24.35 16.15
N ALA A 12 -35.41 -24.51 16.05
CA ALA A 12 -36.26 -23.64 15.23
C ALA A 12 -36.28 -22.19 15.74
N VAL A 13 -36.38 -21.97 17.06
CA VAL A 13 -36.33 -20.63 17.66
C VAL A 13 -34.97 -19.96 17.41
N LEU A 14 -33.88 -20.72 17.48
CA LEU A 14 -32.52 -20.21 17.28
C LEU A 14 -32.26 -19.83 15.81
N VAL A 15 -32.81 -20.59 14.87
CA VAL A 15 -32.77 -20.26 13.43
C VAL A 15 -33.60 -19.01 13.12
N VAL A 16 -34.81 -18.87 13.68
CA VAL A 16 -35.64 -17.66 13.49
C VAL A 16 -34.96 -16.40 14.04
N LEU A 17 -34.27 -16.49 15.19
CA LEU A 17 -33.49 -15.38 15.75
C LEU A 17 -32.31 -14.97 14.86
N LEU A 18 -31.64 -15.92 14.21
CA LEU A 18 -30.52 -15.65 13.30
C LEU A 18 -30.96 -14.96 12.00
N LEU A 19 -32.15 -15.30 11.47
CA LEU A 19 -32.69 -14.66 10.25
C LEU A 19 -33.19 -13.22 10.48
N ALA A 20 -33.62 -12.87 11.70
CA ALA A 20 -34.08 -11.52 12.02
C ALA A 20 -32.95 -10.47 12.15
N GLY A 21 -31.69 -10.90 12.34
CA GLY A 21 -30.55 -10.00 12.55
C GLY A 21 -29.81 -9.53 11.28
N ALA A 22 -30.14 -10.07 10.10
CA ALA A 22 -29.28 -9.95 8.91
C ALA A 22 -29.63 -8.81 7.93
N CYS A 23 -30.65 -7.99 8.20
CA CYS A 23 -31.12 -6.96 7.27
C CYS A 23 -31.21 -5.56 7.89
N THR A 24 -30.09 -5.00 8.37
CA THR A 24 -29.99 -3.55 8.59
C THR A 24 -29.04 -2.93 7.57
N ARG A 25 -29.58 -2.47 6.43
CA ARG A 25 -28.83 -1.65 5.48
C ARG A 25 -28.63 -0.28 6.12
N LYS A 26 -27.47 -0.03 6.73
CA LYS A 26 -27.07 1.33 7.09
C LYS A 26 -26.79 2.10 5.81
N THR A 27 -27.75 2.93 5.39
CA THR A 27 -27.53 3.92 4.35
C THR A 27 -26.71 5.05 4.95
N VAL A 28 -25.49 5.26 4.45
CA VAL A 28 -24.73 6.47 4.74
C VAL A 28 -25.14 7.49 3.70
N SER A 29 -25.98 8.46 4.09
CA SER A 29 -26.28 9.62 3.25
C SER A 29 -25.33 10.75 3.59
N PHE A 30 -24.66 11.29 2.58
CA PHE A 30 -23.94 12.54 2.72
C PHE A 30 -24.95 13.69 2.66
N ASN A 31 -25.20 14.34 3.80
CA ASN A 31 -26.08 15.50 3.88
C ASN A 31 -25.29 16.76 3.52
N SER A 32 -25.11 17.03 2.23
CA SER A 32 -24.59 18.31 1.74
C SER A 32 -25.74 19.27 1.48
N LYS A 33 -26.48 19.62 2.54
CA LYS A 33 -27.38 20.78 2.53
C LYS A 33 -26.64 21.97 3.13
N LEU A 34 -26.20 22.87 2.26
CA LEU A 34 -25.66 24.20 2.58
C LEU A 34 -26.78 25.18 3.00
N ASP A 35 -27.73 24.74 3.82
CA ASP A 35 -28.85 25.56 4.28
C ASP A 35 -29.17 25.28 5.76
N GLN A 36 -28.13 25.27 6.59
CA GLN A 36 -28.30 25.52 8.03
C GLN A 36 -27.57 26.82 8.36
N PRO A 37 -28.31 27.89 8.73
CA PRO A 37 -27.69 29.13 9.17
C PRO A 37 -27.06 28.87 10.55
N LEU A 38 -25.77 28.55 10.56
CA LEU A 38 -24.97 28.58 11.78
C LEU A 38 -24.88 30.04 12.24
N LEU A 39 -25.68 30.30 13.26
CA LEU A 39 -25.68 31.49 14.08
C LEU A 39 -24.26 31.78 14.59
N ALA A 40 -23.88 33.07 14.51
CA ALA A 40 -22.85 33.74 15.29
C ALA A 40 -21.37 33.37 15.03
N GLY A 41 -20.73 34.20 14.19
CA GLY A 41 -19.50 34.90 14.59
C GLY A 41 -18.15 34.25 14.28
N ALA A 42 -17.71 34.28 13.02
CA ALA A 42 -16.32 34.50 12.62
C ALA A 42 -16.23 34.70 11.09
N PRO A 43 -15.68 35.81 10.56
CA PRO A 43 -15.41 35.93 9.12
C PRO A 43 -14.16 35.11 8.78
N ALA A 44 -14.34 33.94 8.16
CA ALA A 44 -13.27 33.30 7.42
C ALA A 44 -12.96 34.14 6.15
N PRO A 45 -11.68 34.23 5.72
CA PRO A 45 -11.25 35.12 4.65
C PRO A 45 -11.94 34.72 3.34
N GLY A 46 -12.91 35.54 2.94
CA GLY A 46 -13.71 35.32 1.75
C GLY A 46 -12.87 35.43 0.49
N ASP A 47 -12.80 34.33 -0.25
CA ASP A 47 -12.35 34.27 -1.63
C ASP A 47 -13.34 35.11 -2.49
N THR A 48 -12.93 36.30 -2.88
CA THR A 48 -13.75 37.24 -3.68
C THR A 48 -13.79 36.83 -5.14
N LEU A 49 -14.37 35.67 -5.45
CA LEU A 49 -14.47 35.16 -6.84
C LEU A 49 -15.89 34.81 -7.30
N THR A 50 -16.91 35.00 -6.47
CA THR A 50 -18.30 34.78 -6.88
C THR A 50 -19.22 35.92 -6.43
N THR A 51 -18.96 37.13 -6.94
CA THR A 51 -20.01 38.16 -7.04
C THR A 51 -20.43 38.23 -8.50
N THR A 52 -21.48 37.51 -8.86
CA THR A 52 -22.17 37.68 -10.15
C THR A 52 -23.50 38.36 -9.87
N GLY A 53 -23.46 39.69 -9.79
CA GLY A 53 -24.62 40.52 -9.53
C GLY A 53 -24.45 41.90 -10.16
N LYS A 54 -24.26 41.97 -11.48
CA LYS A 54 -24.41 43.21 -12.25
C LYS A 54 -24.77 42.90 -13.71
N LYS A 55 -25.87 43.49 -14.17
CA LYS A 55 -26.28 43.48 -15.57
C LYS A 55 -25.30 44.37 -16.36
N ASN A 56 -24.67 43.77 -17.37
CA ASN A 56 -23.69 44.33 -18.31
C ASN A 56 -22.24 44.54 -17.78
N PRO A 57 -21.43 43.48 -17.70
CA PRO A 57 -19.99 43.65 -17.68
C PRO A 57 -19.48 43.87 -19.11
N LYS A 58 -19.04 45.09 -19.44
CA LYS A 58 -18.09 45.28 -20.55
C LYS A 58 -16.84 44.51 -20.14
N LEU A 59 -16.55 43.41 -20.83
CA LEU A 59 -15.34 42.61 -20.67
C LEU A 59 -14.14 43.50 -20.99
N SER A 60 -13.62 44.18 -19.97
CA SER A 60 -12.34 44.87 -20.06
C SER A 60 -11.28 43.80 -20.26
N ILE A 61 -10.60 43.90 -21.40
CA ILE A 61 -9.38 43.19 -21.78
C ILE A 61 -8.20 43.65 -20.89
N ALA A 62 -8.44 43.84 -19.59
CA ALA A 62 -7.48 44.30 -18.59
C ALA A 62 -7.04 43.12 -17.71
N GLY A 63 -6.79 41.99 -18.34
CA GLY A 63 -6.52 40.73 -17.66
C GLY A 63 -6.00 39.64 -18.58
N HIS A 64 -5.32 40.00 -19.66
CA HIS A 64 -4.36 39.07 -20.25
C HIS A 64 -3.30 38.80 -19.18
N LYS A 65 -3.57 37.83 -18.31
CA LYS A 65 -2.50 37.06 -17.64
C LYS A 65 -1.53 36.75 -18.76
N ALA A 66 -0.32 37.32 -18.65
CA ALA A 66 0.76 37.05 -19.57
C ALA A 66 0.75 35.55 -19.83
N VAL A 67 0.39 35.17 -21.06
CA VAL A 67 0.48 33.79 -21.50
C VAL A 67 1.99 33.55 -21.50
N LEU A 68 2.49 33.05 -20.37
CA LEU A 68 3.87 32.63 -20.24
C LEU A 68 4.12 31.76 -21.46
N THR A 69 5.15 32.13 -22.19
CA THR A 69 5.46 31.48 -23.45
C THR A 69 5.57 29.98 -23.19
N LYS A 70 5.13 29.14 -24.13
CA LYS A 70 5.18 27.68 -24.01
C LYS A 70 6.58 27.13 -23.61
N ALA A 71 7.62 27.95 -23.79
CA ALA A 71 8.98 27.71 -23.32
C ALA A 71 9.14 27.85 -21.79
N GLU A 72 8.56 28.87 -21.17
CA GLU A 72 8.63 29.12 -19.73
C GLU A 72 7.86 28.07 -18.91
N GLU A 73 6.69 27.62 -19.40
CA GLU A 73 5.96 26.52 -18.76
C GLU A 73 6.70 25.18 -18.83
N ARG A 74 7.48 24.94 -19.90
CA ARG A 74 8.33 23.74 -20.01
C ARG A 74 9.52 23.83 -19.06
N ALA A 75 10.15 25.00 -18.96
CA ALA A 75 11.24 25.24 -18.01
C ALA A 75 10.78 25.06 -16.55
N ALA A 76 9.59 25.55 -16.19
CA ALA A 76 9.02 25.35 -14.86
C ALA A 76 8.74 23.87 -14.56
N LYS A 77 8.17 23.12 -15.52
CA LYS A 77 7.90 21.68 -15.37
C LYS A 77 9.18 20.84 -15.30
N ASP A 78 10.23 21.24 -16.00
CA ASP A 78 11.51 20.54 -15.97
C ASP A 78 12.31 20.86 -14.69
N ALA A 79 12.20 22.08 -14.16
CA ALA A 79 12.72 22.45 -12.85
C ALA A 79 12.02 21.67 -11.72
N GLU A 80 10.68 21.57 -11.76
CA GLU A 80 9.90 20.81 -10.78
C GLU A 80 10.25 19.31 -10.80
N LYS A 81 10.40 18.73 -12.00
CA LYS A 81 10.88 17.34 -12.15
C LYS A 81 12.31 17.15 -11.66
N ALA A 82 13.18 18.14 -11.82
CA ALA A 82 14.56 18.09 -11.33
C ALA A 82 14.61 18.14 -9.79
N GLU A 83 13.76 18.95 -9.16
CA GLU A 83 13.66 19.03 -7.70
C GLU A 83 13.09 17.74 -7.09
N GLN A 84 12.07 17.13 -7.70
CA GLN A 84 11.55 15.82 -7.30
C GLN A 84 12.59 14.69 -7.45
N ARG A 85 13.58 14.83 -8.33
CA ARG A 85 14.68 13.88 -8.47
C ARG A 85 15.75 14.09 -7.39
N LYS A 86 16.01 15.33 -6.99
CA LYS A 86 16.99 15.69 -5.95
C LYS A 86 16.52 15.40 -4.52
N SER A 87 15.21 15.54 -4.24
CA SER A 87 14.64 15.28 -2.91
C SER A 87 14.63 13.81 -2.49
N LYS A 88 14.93 12.89 -3.41
CA LYS A 88 15.11 11.47 -3.10
C LYS A 88 16.53 11.27 -2.56
N THR A 89 16.75 11.59 -1.29
CA THR A 89 17.97 11.25 -0.57
C THR A 89 18.38 9.82 -0.91
N PRO A 90 19.64 9.58 -1.32
CA PRO A 90 20.09 8.26 -1.74
C PRO A 90 19.85 7.28 -0.59
N LYS A 91 18.93 6.33 -0.82
CA LYS A 91 18.58 5.33 0.19
C LYS A 91 19.86 4.60 0.62
N LYS A 92 20.11 4.56 1.93
CA LYS A 92 21.23 3.81 2.50
C LYS A 92 21.22 2.39 1.94
N LYS A 93 22.36 1.96 1.39
CA LYS A 93 22.51 0.61 0.85
C LYS A 93 22.31 -0.38 2.00
N LYS A 94 21.51 -1.43 1.76
CA LYS A 94 21.35 -2.52 2.73
C LYS A 94 22.64 -3.36 2.71
N LEU A 95 23.48 -3.12 3.71
CA LEU A 95 24.73 -3.81 3.91
C LEU A 95 24.61 -4.67 5.16
N PHE A 96 25.03 -5.92 5.09
CA PHE A 96 25.18 -6.81 6.23
C PHE A 96 26.58 -7.42 6.15
N LEU A 97 27.37 -7.28 7.22
CA LEU A 97 28.78 -7.69 7.25
C LEU A 97 29.62 -7.17 6.04
N GLY A 98 29.32 -5.95 5.59
CA GLY A 98 29.99 -5.34 4.42
C GLY A 98 29.43 -5.75 3.06
N GLU A 99 28.62 -6.81 2.99
CA GLU A 99 28.02 -7.31 1.75
C GLU A 99 26.65 -6.71 1.47
N ARG A 100 26.35 -6.45 0.19
CA ARG A 100 25.03 -5.95 -0.22
C ARG A 100 24.01 -7.07 -0.16
N THR A 101 22.94 -6.84 0.57
CA THR A 101 21.83 -7.80 0.69
C THR A 101 20.59 -7.33 -0.07
N LYS A 102 19.77 -8.29 -0.49
CA LYS A 102 18.45 -8.05 -1.06
C LYS A 102 17.41 -8.81 -0.26
N LYS A 103 16.25 -8.16 -0.06
CA LYS A 103 15.09 -8.76 0.59
C LYS A 103 14.38 -9.68 -0.41
N GLY A 104 14.12 -10.91 -0.02
CA GLY A 104 13.29 -11.88 -0.71
C GLY A 104 12.07 -12.24 0.12
N TYR A 105 11.07 -12.81 -0.53
CA TYR A 105 9.97 -13.48 0.13
C TYR A 105 9.52 -14.66 -0.72
N TYR A 106 9.00 -15.69 -0.06
CA TYR A 106 8.18 -16.71 -0.72
C TYR A 106 6.92 -16.90 0.11
N LYS A 107 5.91 -17.47 -0.53
CA LYS A 107 4.62 -17.71 0.09
C LYS A 107 4.36 -19.21 0.10
N THR A 108 3.83 -19.70 1.21
CA THR A 108 3.37 -21.09 1.33
C THR A 108 1.94 -21.10 1.84
N GLY A 109 1.23 -22.21 1.63
CA GLY A 109 -0.20 -22.30 1.95
C GLY A 109 -1.12 -21.71 0.88
N THR A 110 -2.43 -21.87 1.09
CA THR A 110 -3.48 -21.46 0.17
C THR A 110 -4.57 -20.69 0.92
N GLY A 111 -5.17 -19.69 0.26
CA GLY A 111 -6.27 -18.91 0.84
C GLY A 111 -5.88 -18.14 2.09
N LYS A 112 -6.59 -18.41 3.20
CA LYS A 112 -6.47 -17.66 4.46
C LYS A 112 -5.29 -18.10 5.33
N SER A 113 -4.70 -19.26 5.08
CA SER A 113 -3.53 -19.80 5.80
C SER A 113 -2.23 -19.57 5.02
N GLN A 114 -2.11 -18.45 4.31
CA GLN A 114 -0.91 -18.13 3.54
C GLN A 114 0.19 -17.58 4.45
N GLU A 115 1.29 -18.31 4.55
CA GLU A 115 2.48 -17.88 5.29
C GLU A 115 3.46 -17.19 4.34
N ILE A 116 3.85 -15.96 4.69
CA ILE A 116 4.83 -15.18 3.94
C ILE A 116 6.16 -15.22 4.69
N VAL A 117 7.10 -16.00 4.17
CA VAL A 117 8.44 -16.08 4.74
C VAL A 117 9.30 -15.01 4.10
N ILE A 118 9.79 -14.09 4.92
CA ILE A 118 10.67 -13.00 4.51
C ILE A 118 12.11 -13.39 4.85
N PHE A 119 13.01 -13.23 3.89
CA PHE A 119 14.42 -13.56 4.07
C PHE A 119 15.31 -12.53 3.37
N TYR A 120 16.60 -12.55 3.70
CA TYR A 120 17.61 -11.75 3.03
C TYR A 120 18.62 -12.68 2.36
N TYR A 121 19.10 -12.28 1.19
CA TYR A 121 20.11 -13.02 0.44
C TYR A 121 21.19 -12.07 -0.06
N LEU A 122 22.37 -12.61 -0.34
CA LEU A 122 23.47 -11.85 -0.88
C LEU A 122 23.16 -11.42 -2.33
N LYS A 123 23.40 -10.15 -2.66
CA LYS A 123 23.24 -9.66 -4.03
C LYS A 123 24.34 -10.20 -4.93
N THR A 124 25.56 -10.24 -4.41
CA THR A 124 26.74 -10.85 -5.00
C THR A 124 26.83 -12.27 -4.49
N PHE A 125 26.76 -13.25 -5.40
CA PHE A 125 26.88 -14.65 -4.99
C PHE A 125 28.26 -14.89 -4.37
N LYS A 126 28.27 -15.57 -3.23
CA LYS A 126 29.48 -16.06 -2.57
C LYS A 126 29.19 -17.46 -2.06
N GLN A 127 30.12 -18.37 -2.29
CA GLN A 127 29.98 -19.73 -1.80
C GLN A 127 29.88 -19.72 -0.28
N PRO A 128 28.92 -20.46 0.32
CA PRO A 128 28.89 -20.64 1.76
C PRO A 128 30.20 -21.26 2.25
N ASN A 129 30.69 -20.78 3.40
CA ASN A 129 31.87 -21.36 4.02
C ASN A 129 31.52 -22.77 4.54
N PRO A 130 32.30 -23.83 4.22
CA PRO A 130 32.08 -25.17 4.75
C PRO A 130 32.11 -25.25 6.28
N MET A 131 32.76 -24.29 6.94
CA MET A 131 32.81 -24.20 8.42
C MET A 131 31.58 -23.52 9.04
N ALA A 132 30.63 -23.04 8.24
CA ALA A 132 29.43 -22.40 8.78
C ALA A 132 28.48 -23.45 9.38
N PRO A 133 27.96 -23.27 10.62
CA PRO A 133 27.11 -24.26 11.28
C PRO A 133 25.83 -24.62 10.51
N ALA A 134 25.25 -23.65 9.81
CA ALA A 134 24.11 -23.86 8.93
C ALA A 134 24.17 -22.85 7.78
N ALA A 135 24.32 -23.35 6.56
CA ALA A 135 24.21 -22.56 5.35
C ALA A 135 22.85 -22.83 4.70
N PHE A 136 22.13 -21.78 4.33
CA PHE A 136 20.85 -21.89 3.62
C PHE A 136 20.92 -21.19 2.28
N TYR A 137 20.13 -21.65 1.31
CA TYR A 137 19.98 -21.01 0.03
C TYR A 137 18.53 -21.04 -0.46
N TYR A 138 18.15 -20.02 -1.22
CA TYR A 138 16.84 -19.90 -1.83
C TYR A 138 16.94 -20.25 -3.31
N ASN A 139 16.10 -21.19 -3.75
CA ASN A 139 15.95 -21.51 -5.15
C ASN A 139 14.69 -20.80 -5.72
N PRO A 140 14.84 -19.82 -6.62
CA PRO A 140 13.72 -19.07 -7.19
C PRO A 140 12.77 -19.93 -8.02
N ARG A 141 13.23 -21.04 -8.61
CA ARG A 141 12.38 -21.93 -9.41
C ARG A 141 11.41 -22.72 -8.53
N LYS A 142 11.91 -23.19 -7.37
CA LYS A 142 11.12 -23.97 -6.41
C LYS A 142 10.39 -23.10 -5.38
N HIS A 143 10.67 -21.80 -5.35
CA HIS A 143 10.16 -20.85 -4.34
C HIS A 143 10.30 -21.36 -2.89
N LYS A 144 11.41 -22.03 -2.59
CA LYS A 144 11.69 -22.65 -1.28
C LYS A 144 13.14 -22.43 -0.88
N ILE A 145 13.38 -22.50 0.43
CA ILE A 145 14.71 -22.44 1.03
C ILE A 145 15.17 -23.87 1.34
N PHE A 146 16.45 -24.13 1.11
CA PHE A 146 17.10 -25.42 1.35
C PHE A 146 18.37 -25.22 2.18
N ALA A 147 18.77 -26.25 2.93
CA ALA A 147 20.08 -26.31 3.57
C ALA A 147 21.16 -26.65 2.53
N ALA A 148 22.25 -25.90 2.53
CA ALA A 148 23.39 -26.14 1.67
C ALA A 148 24.34 -27.14 2.35
N ASN A 149 24.54 -28.29 1.71
CA ASN A 149 25.49 -29.32 2.15
C ASN A 149 26.70 -29.44 1.21
N GLY A 150 26.80 -28.60 0.18
CA GLY A 150 27.82 -28.70 -0.85
C GLY A 150 27.88 -27.46 -1.74
N GLU A 151 28.48 -27.60 -2.91
CA GLU A 151 28.64 -26.49 -3.85
C GLU A 151 27.31 -26.06 -4.47
N LEU A 152 27.07 -24.75 -4.52
CA LEU A 152 25.86 -24.15 -5.06
C LEU A 152 26.12 -23.54 -6.44
N ASP A 153 25.09 -23.55 -7.30
CA ASP A 153 25.13 -22.91 -8.61
C ASP A 153 24.87 -21.39 -8.49
N PRO A 154 25.82 -20.51 -8.88
CA PRO A 154 25.65 -19.06 -8.80
C PRO A 154 24.51 -18.51 -9.66
N GLY A 155 24.10 -19.23 -10.72
CA GLY A 155 23.03 -18.80 -11.62
C GLY A 155 21.64 -19.11 -11.10
N ALA A 156 21.47 -20.29 -10.48
CA ALA A 156 20.19 -20.77 -10.01
C ALA A 156 19.90 -20.42 -8.55
N ASP A 157 20.91 -20.44 -7.68
CA ASP A 157 20.72 -20.43 -6.24
C ASP A 157 21.17 -19.12 -5.59
N LYS A 158 20.40 -18.68 -4.59
CA LYS A 158 20.65 -17.43 -3.87
C LYS A 158 21.02 -17.74 -2.43
N VAL A 159 22.28 -17.52 -2.08
CA VAL A 159 22.77 -17.76 -0.72
C VAL A 159 22.09 -16.83 0.27
N LEU A 160 21.45 -17.42 1.28
CA LEU A 160 20.80 -16.66 2.34
C LEU A 160 21.82 -15.97 3.22
N HIS A 161 21.39 -14.86 3.77
CA HIS A 161 22.19 -14.12 4.72
C HIS A 161 21.35 -13.59 5.88
N GLY A 162 21.97 -13.57 7.06
CA GLY A 162 21.30 -13.30 8.32
C GLY A 162 20.66 -14.56 8.93
N PRO A 163 20.08 -14.41 10.13
CA PRO A 163 19.43 -15.51 10.82
C PRO A 163 18.18 -15.96 10.06
N PHE A 164 18.10 -17.27 9.81
CA PHE A 164 16.92 -17.95 9.30
C PHE A 164 16.52 -19.00 10.34
N LYS A 165 15.25 -19.03 10.71
CA LYS A 165 14.65 -19.98 11.67
C LYS A 165 13.45 -20.63 11.00
#